data_AF-A0A534NNX4-F1
#
_entry.id   AF-A0A534NNX4-F1
#
_cell.length_a   1.000
_cell.length_b   1.000
_cell.length_c   1.000
_cell.angle_alpha   90.00
_cell.angle_beta   90.00
_cell.angle_gamma   90.00
#
_symmetry.space_group_name_H-M   'P 1'
#
loop_
_entity.id
_entity.type
_entity.pdbx_description
1 polymer ?
#
loop_
_entity_poly.entity_id
_entity_poly.type
_entity_poly.pdbx_seq_one_letter_code
_entity_poly.pdbx_strand_id
1 'polypeptide(L)'
;MKRLLPVLLIAACSATRLTHRREGWSSCHAADPNVVQCGGKQVAQVECFQPGDEACGALAVRYADGERVFLARPTGFEPGQEASIASPTVIRPELASDGSMIWFKPAQRRDEYWTIFEPQTGVKRKVDGYQIFRIRERDPHSMPLWIARSPAAQ
;
A
#
# COMPACT_ATOMS: atom_id res chain seq x y z
N MET A 1 46.03 -3.73 -9.07
CA MET A 1 45.12 -4.35 -8.08
C MET A 1 43.72 -3.78 -8.29
N LYS A 2 42.84 -4.51 -8.99
CA LYS A 2 41.45 -4.09 -9.26
C LYS A 2 40.58 -4.55 -8.08
N ARG A 3 40.10 -3.61 -7.27
CA ARG A 3 39.09 -3.85 -6.23
C ARG A 3 37.75 -4.10 -6.92
N LEU A 4 37.27 -5.34 -6.87
CA LEU A 4 35.89 -5.69 -7.22
C LEU A 4 35.02 -5.38 -6.00
N LEU A 5 34.20 -4.33 -6.09
CA LEU A 5 33.11 -4.08 -5.15
C LEU A 5 32.03 -5.16 -5.35
N PRO A 6 31.58 -5.86 -4.29
CA PRO A 6 30.43 -6.72 -4.40
C PRO A 6 29.18 -5.82 -4.48
N VAL A 7 28.53 -5.81 -5.65
CA VAL A 7 27.17 -5.28 -5.79
C VAL A 7 26.26 -6.25 -5.07
N LEU A 8 25.85 -5.91 -3.84
CA LEU A 8 24.77 -6.58 -3.13
C LEU A 8 23.46 -6.28 -3.87
N LEU A 9 23.09 -7.17 -4.78
CA LEU A 9 21.73 -7.28 -5.30
C LEU A 9 20.83 -7.73 -4.16
N ILE A 10 20.31 -6.77 -3.39
CA ILE A 10 19.16 -7.00 -2.53
C ILE A 10 17.97 -7.19 -3.47
N ALA A 11 17.76 -8.43 -3.91
CA ALA A 11 16.49 -8.83 -4.47
C ALA A 11 15.46 -8.67 -3.35
N ALA A 12 14.78 -7.52 -3.30
CA ALA A 12 13.67 -7.32 -2.40
C ALA A 12 12.59 -8.34 -2.78
N CYS A 13 12.50 -9.43 -2.01
CA CYS A 13 11.43 -10.41 -2.16
C CYS A 13 10.09 -9.69 -2.00
N SER A 14 9.41 -9.43 -3.12
CA SER A 14 8.07 -8.88 -3.16
C SER A 14 7.10 -9.83 -2.45
N ALA A 15 6.73 -9.53 -1.20
CA ALA A 15 5.86 -10.39 -0.39
C ALA A 15 4.38 -10.04 -0.62
N THR A 16 3.49 -11.02 -0.47
CA THR A 16 2.03 -10.81 -0.52
C THR A 16 1.38 -10.74 0.86
N ARG A 17 2.16 -11.01 1.90
CA ARG A 17 1.80 -11.01 3.31
C ARG A 17 2.96 -10.45 4.14
N LEU A 18 2.62 -9.89 5.28
CA LEU A 18 3.58 -9.40 6.26
C LEU A 18 4.35 -10.57 6.87
N THR A 19 5.67 -10.44 7.02
CA THR A 19 6.51 -11.48 7.64
C THR A 19 6.35 -11.56 9.16
N HIS A 20 6.01 -10.44 9.81
CA HIS A 20 5.81 -10.34 11.25
C HIS A 20 4.94 -9.13 11.61
N ARG A 21 4.26 -9.18 12.77
CA ARG A 21 3.45 -8.06 13.28
C ARG A 21 4.32 -6.82 13.56
N ARG A 22 3.80 -5.62 13.29
CA ARG A 22 4.45 -4.34 13.64
C ARG A 22 4.13 -3.92 15.06
N GLU A 23 5.17 -3.56 15.81
CA GLU A 23 5.05 -2.96 17.14
C GLU A 23 4.91 -1.42 17.05
N GLY A 24 4.49 -0.78 18.13
CA GLY A 24 4.44 0.69 18.22
C GLY A 24 3.33 1.38 17.41
N TRP A 25 2.33 0.63 16.92
CA TRP A 25 1.30 1.19 16.03
C TRP A 25 0.22 2.05 16.74
N SER A 26 0.22 2.10 18.07
CA SER A 26 -0.85 2.73 18.87
C SER A 26 -0.89 4.26 18.81
N SER A 27 0.11 4.91 18.22
CA SER A 27 0.22 6.37 18.11
C SER A 27 0.35 6.84 16.66
N CYS A 28 -0.09 6.01 15.72
CA CYS A 28 0.05 6.29 14.31
C CYS A 28 -1.02 7.24 13.78
N HIS A 29 -0.70 7.90 12.68
CA HIS A 29 -1.64 8.66 11.86
C HIS A 29 -1.11 8.72 10.42
N ALA A 30 -2.00 9.04 9.48
CA ALA A 30 -1.63 9.42 8.13
C ALA A 30 -1.08 10.86 8.16
N ALA A 31 0.22 11.01 7.95
CA ALA A 31 0.88 12.33 7.91
C ALA A 31 0.79 12.99 6.53
N ASP A 32 0.53 12.19 5.50
CA ASP A 32 0.34 12.55 4.10
C ASP A 32 -0.58 11.48 3.47
N PRO A 33 -1.28 11.77 2.36
CA PRO A 33 -2.06 10.79 1.61
C PRO A 33 -1.52 9.38 1.51
N ASN A 34 -0.20 9.17 1.50
CA ASN A 34 0.38 7.85 1.45
C ASN A 34 1.45 7.54 2.51
N VAL A 35 1.57 8.33 3.59
CA VAL A 35 2.60 8.14 4.61
C VAL A 35 1.97 7.90 5.98
N VAL A 36 2.36 6.81 6.64
CA VAL A 36 2.00 6.55 8.04
C VAL A 36 3.17 6.92 8.95
N GLN A 37 2.89 7.77 9.94
CA GLN A 37 3.86 8.17 10.96
C GLN A 37 3.38 7.76 12.35
N CYS A 38 4.32 7.30 13.18
CA CYS A 38 4.08 6.99 14.59
C CYS A 38 5.22 7.58 15.42
N GLY A 39 4.90 8.31 16.48
CA GLY A 39 5.91 9.01 17.29
C GLY A 39 6.83 9.94 16.47
N GLY A 40 6.30 10.57 15.41
CA GLY A 40 7.04 11.48 14.53
C GLY A 40 7.98 10.79 13.53
N LYS A 41 7.95 9.46 13.41
CA LYS A 41 8.76 8.69 12.45
C LYS A 41 7.86 8.04 11.43
N GLN A 42 8.24 8.10 10.16
CA GLN A 42 7.60 7.31 9.11
C GLN A 42 7.85 5.82 9.37
N VAL A 43 6.76 5.06 9.54
CA VAL A 43 6.81 3.60 9.76
C VAL A 43 6.38 2.81 8.53
N ALA A 44 5.58 3.42 7.67
CA ALA A 44 5.13 2.83 6.43
C ALA A 44 4.82 3.90 5.39
N GLN A 45 4.95 3.52 4.12
CA GLN A 45 4.50 4.27 2.98
C GLN A 45 3.63 3.37 2.11
N VAL A 46 2.44 3.85 1.78
CA VAL A 46 1.56 3.19 0.83
C VAL A 46 2.00 3.62 -0.57
N GLU A 47 2.16 2.67 -1.47
CA GLU A 47 2.70 2.90 -2.81
C GLU A 47 1.61 2.58 -3.84
N CYS A 48 1.14 3.62 -4.52
CA CYS A 48 0.29 3.50 -5.71
C CYS A 48 1.18 3.58 -6.95
N PHE A 49 1.30 2.45 -7.67
CA PHE A 49 2.06 2.37 -8.90
C PHE A 49 1.16 2.59 -10.10
N GLN A 50 1.63 3.41 -11.05
CA GLN A 50 0.88 3.84 -12.24
C GLN A 50 -0.54 4.33 -11.87
N PRO A 51 -0.64 5.43 -11.10
CA PRO A 51 -1.94 5.98 -10.72
C PRO A 51 -2.70 6.45 -11.96
N GLY A 52 -3.99 6.13 -12.01
CA GLY A 52 -4.95 6.64 -12.98
C GLY A 52 -6.12 7.32 -12.26
N ASP A 53 -7.21 7.57 -13.00
CA ASP A 53 -8.41 8.18 -12.44
C ASP A 53 -8.99 7.30 -11.32
N GLU A 54 -8.74 7.71 -10.08
CA GLU A 54 -9.16 7.01 -8.87
C GLU A 54 -8.66 5.56 -8.76
N ALA A 55 -7.53 5.23 -9.37
CA ALA A 55 -7.09 3.84 -9.49
C ALA A 55 -5.57 3.69 -9.37
N CYS A 56 -5.13 2.48 -9.00
CA CYS A 56 -3.73 2.08 -9.02
C CYS A 56 -3.55 0.85 -9.91
N GLY A 57 -2.51 0.88 -10.75
CA GLY A 57 -2.02 -0.29 -11.47
C GLY A 57 -1.57 -1.40 -10.52
N ALA A 58 -0.79 -1.06 -9.50
CA ALA A 58 -0.47 -1.93 -8.37
C ALA A 58 -0.51 -1.13 -7.06
N LEU A 59 -0.79 -1.81 -5.95
CA LEU A 59 -0.85 -1.21 -4.61
C LEU A 59 0.03 -2.02 -3.65
N ALA A 60 0.93 -1.34 -2.94
CA ALA A 60 1.80 -1.95 -1.93
C ALA A 60 1.89 -1.10 -0.67
N VAL A 61 2.45 -1.69 0.39
CA VAL A 61 2.91 -0.99 1.58
C VAL A 61 4.39 -1.30 1.78
N ARG A 62 5.22 -0.27 1.77
CA ARG A 62 6.64 -0.33 2.13
C ARG A 62 6.82 0.09 3.58
N TYR A 63 7.35 -0.79 4.41
CA TYR A 63 7.62 -0.53 5.82
C TYR A 63 9.01 0.06 6.01
N ALA A 64 9.24 0.70 7.15
CA ALA A 64 10.51 1.34 7.49
C ALA A 64 11.69 0.36 7.61
N ASP A 65 11.42 -0.93 7.84
CA ASP A 65 12.44 -1.99 7.84
C ASP A 65 12.83 -2.45 6.42
N GLY A 66 12.25 -1.86 5.38
CA GLY A 66 12.50 -2.18 3.99
C GLY A 66 11.59 -3.27 3.42
N GLU A 67 10.75 -3.93 4.24
CA GLU A 67 9.80 -4.92 3.74
C GLU A 67 8.74 -4.23 2.87
N ARG A 68 8.47 -4.79 1.68
CA ARG A 68 7.39 -4.33 0.80
C ARG A 68 6.37 -5.44 0.64
N VAL A 69 5.13 -5.14 1.03
CA VAL A 69 3.99 -6.05 0.92
C VAL A 69 3.04 -5.55 -0.17
N PHE A 70 2.85 -6.35 -1.22
CA PHE A 70 1.85 -6.06 -2.24
C PHE A 70 0.45 -6.40 -1.75
N LEU A 71 -0.43 -5.39 -1.79
CA LEU A 71 -1.85 -5.55 -1.53
C LEU A 71 -2.56 -6.09 -2.78
N ALA A 72 -2.19 -5.57 -3.95
CA ALA A 72 -2.59 -6.04 -5.27
C ALA A 72 -1.46 -5.79 -6.29
N ARG A 73 -1.16 -6.79 -7.10
CA ARG A 73 -0.07 -6.76 -8.08
C ARG A 73 -0.44 -7.58 -9.31
N PRO A 74 -0.39 -7.01 -10.53
CA PRO A 74 -0.58 -7.80 -11.75
C PRO A 74 0.61 -8.73 -11.97
N THR A 75 0.37 -9.86 -12.65
CA THR A 75 1.43 -10.82 -12.99
C THR A 75 2.52 -10.17 -13.82
N GLY A 76 3.79 -10.39 -13.45
CA GLY A 76 4.95 -9.86 -14.19
C GLY A 76 5.32 -8.42 -13.87
N PHE A 77 4.59 -7.71 -13.00
CA PHE A 77 5.00 -6.39 -12.53
C PHE A 77 6.05 -6.51 -11.43
N GLU A 78 7.17 -5.81 -11.61
CA GLU A 78 8.18 -5.57 -10.57
C GLU A 78 8.53 -4.07 -10.50
N PRO A 79 8.62 -3.49 -9.28
CA PRO A 79 9.05 -2.10 -9.11
C PRO A 79 10.43 -1.86 -9.73
N GLY A 80 10.58 -0.77 -10.50
CA GLY A 80 11.83 -0.41 -11.16
C GLY A 80 12.10 -1.13 -12.49
N GLN A 81 11.28 -2.13 -12.86
CA GLN A 81 11.27 -2.74 -14.19
C GLN A 81 9.88 -2.56 -14.81
N GLU A 82 9.44 -1.32 -14.86
CA GLU A 82 8.04 -0.97 -15.08
C GLU A 82 7.64 -1.14 -16.54
N ALA A 83 7.19 -2.34 -16.91
CA ALA A 83 6.30 -2.49 -18.05
C ALA A 83 4.98 -1.74 -17.76
N SER A 84 4.38 -1.13 -18.79
CA SER A 84 3.06 -0.50 -18.66
C SER A 84 2.03 -1.53 -18.20
N ILE A 85 1.30 -1.23 -17.13
CA ILE A 85 0.21 -2.06 -16.63
C ILE A 85 -1.00 -1.81 -17.54
N ALA A 86 -1.50 -2.87 -18.18
CA ALA A 86 -2.58 -2.77 -19.16
C ALA A 86 -3.94 -2.36 -18.54
N SER A 87 -4.16 -2.70 -17.27
CA SER A 87 -5.40 -2.35 -16.56
C SER A 87 -5.14 -2.18 -15.06
N PRO A 88 -5.82 -1.23 -14.39
CA PRO A 88 -5.72 -1.09 -12.94
C PRO A 88 -6.06 -2.40 -12.21
N THR A 89 -5.43 -2.64 -11.07
CA THR A 89 -5.78 -3.76 -10.19
C THR A 89 -6.61 -3.32 -8.99
N VAL A 90 -6.60 -2.02 -8.69
CA VAL A 90 -7.23 -1.41 -7.52
C VAL A 90 -7.96 -0.13 -7.92
N ILE A 91 -9.16 0.06 -7.38
CA ILE A 91 -10.00 1.24 -7.55
C ILE A 91 -10.26 1.85 -6.16
N ARG A 92 -10.22 3.18 -6.11
CA ARG A 92 -10.42 4.04 -4.95
C ARG A 92 -9.72 3.55 -3.67
N PRO A 93 -8.39 3.36 -3.69
CA PRO A 93 -7.66 3.06 -2.46
C PRO A 93 -7.58 4.28 -1.54
N GLU A 94 -7.88 4.10 -0.25
CA GLU A 94 -7.79 5.14 0.78
C GLU A 94 -7.03 4.64 2.00
N LEU A 95 -6.31 5.56 2.64
CA LEU A 95 -5.63 5.37 3.91
C LEU A 95 -6.45 6.04 5.02
N ALA A 96 -6.70 5.32 6.12
CA ALA A 96 -7.35 5.89 7.29
C ALA A 96 -6.53 7.04 7.89
N SER A 97 -7.17 8.08 8.42
CA SER A 97 -6.48 9.22 9.04
C SER A 97 -5.62 8.82 10.26
N ASP A 98 -5.99 7.75 10.96
CA ASP A 98 -5.22 7.15 12.06
C ASP A 98 -4.15 6.14 11.58
N GLY A 99 -4.04 5.93 10.26
CA GLY A 99 -3.11 4.97 9.67
C GLY A 99 -3.38 3.50 10.04
N SER A 100 -4.53 3.19 10.63
CA SER A 100 -4.83 1.84 11.13
C SER A 100 -5.25 0.88 10.03
N MET A 101 -5.75 1.40 8.92
CA MET A 101 -6.29 0.60 7.84
C MET A 101 -6.16 1.27 6.47
N ILE A 102 -6.09 0.42 5.44
CA ILE A 102 -6.17 0.80 4.04
C ILE A 102 -7.36 0.06 3.46
N TRP A 103 -8.25 0.73 2.73
CA TRP A 103 -9.33 0.06 2.02
C TRP A 103 -9.34 0.38 0.55
N PHE A 104 -9.84 -0.57 -0.24
CA PHE A 104 -9.87 -0.44 -1.69
C PHE A 104 -10.84 -1.44 -2.33
N LYS A 105 -11.27 -1.14 -3.56
CA LYS A 105 -12.05 -2.05 -4.39
C LYS A 105 -11.12 -2.76 -5.40
N PRO A 106 -11.11 -4.11 -5.47
CA PRO A 106 -10.37 -4.80 -6.54
C PRO A 106 -10.98 -4.50 -7.90
N ALA A 107 -10.15 -4.18 -8.90
CA ALA A 107 -10.63 -3.79 -10.23
C ALA A 107 -11.13 -4.97 -11.08
N GLN A 108 -10.48 -6.14 -10.96
CA GLN A 108 -10.76 -7.29 -11.84
C GLN A 108 -11.92 -8.17 -11.38
N ARG A 109 -12.60 -7.81 -10.29
CA ARG A 109 -13.69 -8.62 -9.76
C ARG A 109 -15.02 -7.90 -9.97
N ARG A 110 -16.00 -8.65 -10.49
CA ARG A 110 -17.39 -8.17 -10.66
C ARG A 110 -18.16 -8.09 -9.35
N ASP A 111 -17.56 -8.53 -8.24
CA ASP A 111 -18.20 -8.54 -6.95
C ASP A 111 -18.17 -7.13 -6.32
N GLU A 112 -19.22 -6.82 -5.55
CA GLU A 112 -19.40 -5.51 -4.92
C GLU A 112 -18.58 -5.35 -3.62
N TYR A 113 -17.67 -6.29 -3.34
CA TYR A 113 -16.90 -6.26 -2.10
C TYR A 113 -15.69 -5.32 -2.21
N TRP A 114 -15.32 -4.81 -1.05
CA TRP A 114 -14.11 -4.05 -0.78
C TRP A 114 -13.15 -4.90 0.03
N THR A 115 -11.88 -4.56 -0.01
CA THR A 115 -10.85 -5.14 0.84
C THR A 115 -10.42 -4.10 1.85
N ILE A 116 -10.30 -4.50 3.11
CA ILE A 116 -9.60 -3.74 4.15
C ILE A 116 -8.33 -4.50 4.49
N PHE A 117 -7.23 -3.76 4.59
CA PHE A 117 -5.93 -4.24 5.02
C PHE A 117 -5.51 -3.48 6.28
N GLU A 118 -5.02 -4.21 7.28
CA GLU A 118 -4.46 -3.66 8.51
C GLU A 118 -2.93 -3.67 8.43
N PRO A 119 -2.27 -2.51 8.28
CA PRO A 119 -0.81 -2.46 8.12
C PRO A 119 -0.04 -3.02 9.31
N GLN A 120 -0.60 -2.92 10.53
CA GLN A 120 0.05 -3.46 11.72
C GLN A 120 0.15 -4.99 11.70
N THR A 121 -0.93 -5.66 11.32
CA THR A 121 -1.09 -7.12 11.47
C THR A 121 -0.90 -7.87 10.16
N GLY A 122 -1.01 -7.18 9.02
CA GLY A 122 -1.03 -7.78 7.71
C GLY A 122 -2.37 -8.44 7.34
N VAL A 123 -3.39 -8.33 8.20
CA VAL A 123 -4.69 -8.97 8.00
C VAL A 123 -5.43 -8.31 6.83
N LYS A 124 -5.97 -9.14 5.93
CA LYS A 124 -6.87 -8.72 4.85
C LYS A 124 -8.26 -9.27 5.13
N ARG A 125 -9.28 -8.43 5.02
CA ARG A 125 -10.69 -8.83 5.14
C ARG A 125 -11.53 -8.27 3.99
N LYS A 126 -12.46 -9.08 3.51
CA LYS A 126 -13.47 -8.64 2.54
C LYS A 126 -14.65 -8.04 3.30
N VAL A 127 -15.16 -6.92 2.83
CA VAL A 127 -16.34 -6.24 3.39
C VAL A 127 -17.23 -5.73 2.28
N ASP A 128 -18.50 -5.45 2.58
CA ASP A 128 -19.41 -4.82 1.63
C ASP A 128 -19.24 -3.29 1.59
N GLY A 129 -19.96 -2.64 0.66
CA GLY A 129 -19.94 -1.18 0.52
C GLY A 129 -20.54 -0.43 1.71
N TYR A 130 -21.50 -1.02 2.43
CA TYR A 130 -22.10 -0.39 3.61
C TYR A 130 -21.09 -0.28 4.76
N GLN A 131 -20.25 -1.30 4.95
CA GLN A 131 -19.17 -1.24 5.91
C GLN A 131 -18.15 -0.14 5.59
N ILE A 132 -17.83 0.08 4.30
CA ILE A 132 -16.96 1.17 3.87
C ILE A 132 -17.60 2.53 4.12
N PHE A 133 -18.90 2.67 3.83
CA PHE A 133 -19.65 3.89 4.15
C PHE A 133 -19.54 4.23 5.65
N ARG A 134 -19.81 3.26 6.53
CA ARG A 134 -19.68 3.45 7.99
C ARG A 134 -18.25 3.78 8.44
N ILE A 135 -17.24 3.28 7.74
CA ILE A 135 -15.84 3.62 8.04
C ILE A 135 -15.59 5.09 7.70
N ARG A 136 -15.96 5.54 6.49
CA ARG A 136 -15.79 6.94 6.07
C ARG A 136 -16.59 7.93 6.93
N GLU A 137 -17.75 7.55 7.44
CA GLU A 137 -18.51 8.38 8.39
C GLU A 137 -17.74 8.60 9.70
N ARG A 138 -17.00 7.59 10.16
CA ARG A 138 -16.18 7.66 11.39
C ARG A 138 -14.82 8.28 11.15
N ASP A 139 -14.32 8.19 9.93
CA ASP A 139 -13.06 8.75 9.47
C ASP A 139 -13.26 9.64 8.24
N PRO A 140 -13.85 10.84 8.42
CA PRO A 140 -14.13 11.76 7.31
C PRO A 140 -12.86 12.38 6.72
N HIS A 141 -11.70 12.15 7.35
CA HIS A 141 -10.39 12.65 6.92
C HIS A 141 -9.51 11.56 6.32
N SER A 142 -10.11 10.43 5.91
CA SER A 142 -9.41 9.43 5.13
C SER A 142 -8.78 10.06 3.88
N MET A 143 -7.62 9.55 3.50
CA MET A 143 -6.82 10.17 2.44
C MET A 143 -6.81 9.28 1.18
N PRO A 144 -7.26 9.80 0.02
CA PRO A 144 -7.19 9.09 -1.25
C PRO A 144 -5.75 8.84 -1.73
N LEU A 145 -5.42 7.59 -2.03
CA LEU A 145 -4.07 7.17 -2.39
C LEU A 145 -3.72 7.38 -3.86
N TRP A 146 -4.72 7.50 -4.74
CA TRP A 146 -4.52 7.67 -6.19
C TRP A 146 -4.05 9.08 -6.58
N ILE A 147 -4.07 10.02 -5.63
CA ILE A 147 -3.57 11.39 -5.84
C ILE A 147 -2.05 11.43 -5.64
N ALA A 148 -1.49 10.48 -4.88
CA ALA A 148 -0.06 10.40 -4.59
C ALA A 148 0.63 9.39 -5.52
N ARG A 149 1.77 9.79 -6.11
CA ARG A 149 2.64 8.87 -6.86
C ARG A 149 3.59 8.16 -5.91
N SER A 150 3.87 6.89 -6.16
CA SER A 150 5.02 6.23 -5.52
C SER A 150 6.29 7.05 -5.78
N PRO A 151 7.14 7.33 -4.79
CA PRO A 151 8.45 7.87 -5.04
C PRO A 151 9.19 6.91 -5.98
N ALA A 152 9.78 7.43 -7.05
CA ALA A 152 10.67 6.63 -7.89
C ALA A 152 11.75 6.03 -6.98
N ALA A 153 11.97 4.72 -7.08
CA ALA A 153 13.08 4.08 -6.39
C ALA A 153 14.38 4.73 -6.87
N GLN A 154 15.00 5.53 -5.99
CA GLN A 154 16.35 6.04 -6.19
C GLN A 154 17.36 4.92 -5.95
#